data_AF-A0A9Q0DG86-F1
#
_entry.id   AF-A0A9Q0DG86-F1
#
_cell.length_a   1.000
_cell.length_b   1.000
_cell.length_c   1.000
_cell.angle_alpha   90.00
_cell.angle_beta   90.00
_cell.angle_gamma   90.00
#
_symmetry.space_group_name_H-M   'P 1'
#
loop_
_entity.id
_entity.type
_entity.pdbx_description
1 polymer ?
#
loop_
_entity_poly.entity_id
_entity_poly.type
_entity_poly.pdbx_seq_one_letter_code
_entity_poly.pdbx_strand_id
1 'polypeptide(L)'
;MVQPQPDGSMQWDMAGEEGSGGLRVPPELAANEVVTRLLGDNQQLREALRCSNLALRQRCEEMEGWQRKTREEREFLSCRFQEARALVERLAQENHSLHGLVNGHSSSSQSSNCCQTEEQAGHPARNGPLEILDQRQRKQADDVNQHTQTMPPRSLDDASVNCSVGSGLRTSPASFTEAWEEGRPVENGQNSEGGNDSLHLLKSHKEDGMRELRRRNEELESEKEESEKDRDQLRAKLAQAQAGCVTEEASHHRSEAQHSSDSSSLAKLTEQLQATQGRYRELKEKLDSLQKISGQRDRTEALLEQKDKDCLVKDCEALKAQATSLLGELNERQSALEKSEHERKILDEKLFVTLEVLQGAERGLEQQKKQHNVAVDKLLLQTQSLENALKAEKKLTQLKHAYTCLFRDYDAKLKNEGEDMCSRLEEAERALALKQDLIDKLKEEVEQQRYTLETVPVLTAQAEIYKADFLAEREAREKLNQRKEELQDQLTQALAEIDRLKQEGASRARIEEMQQRHQDDFRVPRPHLPPQAFNTAPPPVSFRSQGLPQVGAGPRVGPGAVEEQPDYRLDSPVDAGPALRLSVCCSSADVMETVLGVPS
;
A
#
# COMPACT_ATOMS: atom_id res chain seq x y z
N MET A 1 -34.96 -47.91 -52.87
CA MET A 1 -33.95 -47.30 -51.97
C MET A 1 -34.65 -46.95 -50.69
N VAL A 2 -34.47 -47.78 -49.66
CA VAL A 2 -35.11 -47.60 -48.34
C VAL A 2 -34.13 -46.85 -47.45
N GLN A 3 -34.58 -45.73 -46.90
CA GLN A 3 -33.84 -44.81 -46.05
C GLN A 3 -33.86 -45.34 -44.60
N PRO A 4 -32.72 -45.38 -43.86
CA PRO A 4 -32.73 -45.82 -42.48
C PRO A 4 -33.17 -44.69 -41.54
N GLN A 5 -33.99 -45.04 -40.55
CA GLN A 5 -34.37 -44.19 -39.42
C GLN A 5 -33.19 -44.05 -38.43
N PRO A 6 -33.01 -42.90 -37.77
CA PRO A 6 -32.02 -42.72 -36.72
C PRO A 6 -32.55 -43.25 -35.37
N ASP A 7 -31.72 -44.04 -34.69
CA ASP A 7 -31.94 -44.54 -33.33
C ASP A 7 -32.04 -43.42 -32.30
N GLY A 8 -32.87 -43.67 -31.28
CA GLY A 8 -33.28 -42.72 -30.25
C GLY A 8 -32.13 -42.17 -29.40
N SER A 9 -32.12 -40.85 -29.28
CA SER A 9 -31.28 -40.10 -28.35
C SER A 9 -31.73 -40.33 -26.90
N MET A 10 -30.90 -40.99 -26.09
CA MET A 10 -30.98 -40.98 -24.62
C MET A 10 -30.68 -39.55 -24.12
N GLN A 11 -31.74 -38.78 -23.87
CA GLN A 11 -31.70 -37.43 -23.34
C GLN A 11 -31.53 -37.50 -21.80
N TRP A 12 -30.35 -37.18 -21.30
CA TRP A 12 -30.11 -37.00 -19.87
C TRP A 12 -30.40 -35.54 -19.51
N ASP A 13 -31.61 -35.26 -19.03
CA ASP A 13 -31.97 -33.92 -18.53
C ASP A 13 -31.22 -33.61 -17.24
N MET A 14 -30.21 -32.74 -17.36
CA MET A 14 -29.54 -32.07 -16.24
C MET A 14 -30.21 -30.72 -16.00
N ALA A 15 -31.49 -30.74 -15.62
CA ALA A 15 -32.18 -29.54 -15.18
C ALA A 15 -31.79 -29.26 -13.71
N GLY A 16 -31.07 -28.15 -13.50
CA GLY A 16 -30.68 -27.68 -12.19
C GLY A 16 -31.90 -27.14 -11.43
N GLU A 17 -32.20 -27.76 -10.30
CA GLU A 17 -32.83 -27.09 -9.17
C GLU A 17 -32.05 -27.43 -7.90
N GLU A 18 -31.77 -26.39 -7.12
CA GLU A 18 -31.11 -26.47 -5.83
C GLU A 18 -31.98 -27.26 -4.85
N GLY A 19 -31.72 -28.57 -4.75
CA GLY A 19 -32.39 -29.43 -3.79
C GLY A 19 -32.35 -30.88 -4.25
N SER A 20 -31.34 -31.63 -3.82
CA SER A 20 -31.23 -33.07 -4.04
C SER A 20 -31.11 -33.51 -5.51
N GLY A 21 -29.98 -33.17 -6.15
CA GLY A 21 -29.59 -33.68 -7.47
C GLY A 21 -29.21 -35.18 -7.45
N GLY A 22 -30.19 -36.05 -7.18
CA GLY A 22 -30.09 -37.48 -7.41
C GLY A 22 -30.26 -37.77 -8.89
N LEU A 23 -29.26 -38.37 -9.53
CA LEU A 23 -29.41 -38.91 -10.89
C LEU A 23 -30.48 -40.02 -10.83
N ARG A 24 -31.65 -39.77 -11.43
CA ARG A 24 -32.72 -40.78 -11.48
C ARG A 24 -32.34 -41.86 -12.50
N VAL A 25 -31.99 -43.04 -12.00
CA VAL A 25 -31.56 -44.16 -12.83
C VAL A 25 -32.78 -44.92 -13.38
N PRO A 26 -32.83 -45.22 -14.69
CA PRO A 26 -33.90 -46.02 -15.29
C PRO A 26 -34.08 -47.38 -14.58
N PRO A 27 -35.31 -47.88 -14.41
CA PRO A 27 -35.58 -49.12 -13.69
C PRO A 27 -34.85 -50.35 -14.26
N GLU A 28 -34.57 -50.37 -15.57
CA GLU A 28 -33.84 -51.48 -16.21
C GLU A 28 -32.36 -51.56 -15.81
N LEU A 29 -31.77 -50.43 -15.36
CA LEU A 29 -30.35 -50.33 -14.99
C LEU A 29 -30.14 -50.28 -13.47
N ALA A 30 -31.20 -50.05 -12.70
CA ALA A 30 -31.16 -49.99 -11.24
C ALA A 30 -30.77 -51.33 -10.58
N ALA A 31 -30.98 -52.46 -11.27
CA ALA A 31 -30.59 -53.79 -10.81
C ALA A 31 -29.13 -54.16 -11.15
N ASN A 32 -28.41 -53.31 -11.90
CA ASN A 32 -27.04 -53.59 -12.29
C ASN A 32 -26.06 -53.18 -11.18
N GLU A 33 -25.36 -54.15 -10.59
CA GLU A 33 -24.43 -53.93 -9.46
C GLU A 33 -23.31 -52.92 -9.77
N VAL A 34 -22.83 -52.88 -11.02
CA VAL A 34 -21.79 -51.93 -11.45
C VAL A 34 -22.34 -50.51 -11.47
N VAL A 35 -23.57 -50.33 -11.95
CA VAL A 35 -24.25 -49.02 -11.96
C VAL A 35 -24.49 -48.53 -10.53
N THR A 36 -24.95 -49.41 -9.63
CA THR A 36 -25.16 -49.08 -8.22
C THR A 36 -23.87 -48.68 -7.52
N ARG A 37 -22.75 -49.38 -7.79
CA ARG A 37 -21.43 -49.00 -7.24
C ARG A 37 -20.97 -47.65 -7.77
N LEU A 38 -21.07 -47.41 -9.08
CA LEU A 38 -20.67 -46.13 -9.70
C LEU A 38 -21.49 -44.95 -9.17
N LEU A 39 -22.78 -45.14 -8.88
CA LEU A 39 -23.61 -44.12 -8.24
C LEU A 39 -23.17 -43.84 -6.81
N GLY A 40 -22.82 -44.88 -6.04
CA GLY A 40 -22.27 -44.75 -4.69
C GLY A 40 -20.94 -43.97 -4.70
N ASP A 41 -20.03 -44.33 -5.60
CA ASP A 41 -18.75 -43.63 -5.77
C ASP A 41 -18.97 -42.17 -6.20
N ASN A 42 -19.93 -41.91 -7.11
CA ASN A 42 -20.26 -40.54 -7.51
C ASN A 42 -20.85 -39.71 -6.36
N GLN A 43 -21.67 -40.32 -5.51
CA GLN A 43 -22.20 -39.67 -4.32
C GLN A 43 -21.09 -39.34 -3.31
N GLN A 44 -20.19 -40.29 -3.05
CA GLN A 44 -19.02 -40.07 -2.18
C GLN A 44 -18.12 -38.97 -2.73
N LEU A 45 -17.89 -38.93 -4.05
CA LEU A 45 -17.11 -37.85 -4.68
C LEU A 45 -17.79 -36.49 -4.53
N ARG A 46 -19.11 -36.40 -4.68
CA ARG A 46 -19.86 -35.15 -4.45
C ARG A 46 -19.78 -34.70 -3.00
N GLU A 47 -19.91 -35.62 -2.05
CA GLU A 47 -19.77 -35.33 -0.62
C GLU A 47 -18.34 -34.90 -0.27
N ALA A 48 -17.32 -35.60 -0.76
CA ALA A 48 -15.93 -35.22 -0.61
C ALA A 48 -15.65 -33.82 -1.18
N LEU A 49 -16.20 -33.51 -2.36
CA LEU A 49 -16.07 -32.18 -2.98
C LEU A 49 -16.77 -31.10 -2.15
N ARG A 50 -17.97 -31.37 -1.62
CA ARG A 50 -18.66 -30.45 -0.71
C ARG A 50 -17.85 -30.20 0.56
N CYS A 51 -17.34 -31.25 1.20
CA CYS A 51 -16.50 -31.15 2.39
C CYS A 51 -15.21 -30.37 2.11
N SER A 52 -14.54 -30.65 0.98
CA SER A 52 -13.34 -29.92 0.56
C SER A 52 -13.62 -28.44 0.34
N ASN A 53 -14.71 -28.10 -0.33
CA ASN A 53 -15.10 -26.70 -0.55
C ASN A 53 -15.41 -25.98 0.76
N LEU A 54 -16.10 -26.64 1.70
CA LEU A 54 -16.37 -26.07 3.02
C LEU A 54 -15.07 -25.83 3.81
N ALA A 55 -14.17 -26.81 3.83
CA ALA A 55 -12.87 -26.69 4.49
C ALA A 55 -12.00 -25.59 3.85
N LEU A 56 -12.08 -25.41 2.52
CA LEU A 56 -11.41 -24.31 1.83
C LEU A 56 -11.96 -22.95 2.25
N ARG A 57 -13.28 -22.81 2.33
CA ARG A 57 -13.91 -21.56 2.82
C ARG A 57 -13.49 -21.23 4.25
N GLN A 58 -13.53 -22.21 5.15
CA GLN A 58 -13.07 -22.04 6.54
C GLN A 58 -11.61 -21.58 6.60
N ARG A 59 -10.71 -22.20 5.82
CA ARG A 59 -9.30 -21.78 5.77
C ARG A 59 -9.11 -20.38 5.19
N CYS A 60 -9.91 -19.97 4.21
CA CYS A 60 -9.89 -18.61 3.69
C CYS A 60 -10.32 -17.60 4.77
N GLU A 61 -11.40 -17.88 5.48
CA GLU A 61 -11.89 -17.03 6.58
C GLU A 61 -10.87 -16.93 7.72
N GLU A 62 -10.23 -18.04 8.10
CA GLU A 62 -9.15 -18.06 9.09
C GLU A 62 -7.94 -17.25 8.64
N MET A 63 -7.54 -17.36 7.36
CA MET A 63 -6.43 -16.61 6.80
C MET A 63 -6.71 -15.11 6.76
N GLU A 64 -7.91 -14.71 6.35
CA GLU A 64 -8.35 -13.31 6.39
C GLU A 64 -8.41 -12.79 7.83
N GLY A 65 -8.88 -13.60 8.78
CA GLY A 65 -8.89 -13.28 10.20
C GLY A 65 -7.48 -13.10 10.78
N TRP A 66 -6.54 -13.98 10.42
CA TRP A 66 -5.15 -13.87 10.81
C TRP A 66 -4.50 -12.60 10.24
N GLN A 67 -4.70 -12.32 8.94
CA GLN A 67 -4.18 -11.10 8.31
C GLN A 67 -4.72 -9.82 8.97
N ARG A 68 -6.00 -9.81 9.33
CA ARG A 68 -6.63 -8.68 10.04
C ARG A 68 -5.97 -8.47 11.41
N LYS A 69 -5.81 -9.53 12.20
CA LYS A 69 -5.13 -9.47 13.50
C LYS A 69 -3.69 -9.00 13.38
N THR A 70 -2.93 -9.52 12.42
CA THR A 70 -1.55 -9.10 12.18
C THR A 70 -1.45 -7.62 11.79
N ARG A 71 -2.44 -7.10 11.04
CA ARG A 71 -2.54 -5.67 10.72
C ARG A 71 -2.82 -4.85 11.97
N GLU A 72 -3.82 -5.23 12.77
CA GLU A 72 -4.17 -4.57 14.03
C GLU A 72 -2.99 -4.55 15.02
N GLU A 73 -2.26 -5.66 15.16
CA GLU A 73 -1.05 -5.74 16.00
C GLU A 73 0.07 -4.82 15.51
N ARG A 74 0.28 -4.74 14.19
CA ARG A 74 1.28 -3.81 13.60
C ARG A 74 0.89 -2.35 13.85
N GLU A 75 -0.37 -2.01 13.67
CA GLU A 75 -0.89 -0.67 13.93
C GLU A 75 -0.75 -0.31 15.41
N PHE A 76 -1.10 -1.23 16.31
CA PHE A 76 -0.91 -1.06 17.74
C PHE A 76 0.56 -0.80 18.09
N LEU A 77 1.49 -1.63 17.62
CA LEU A 77 2.92 -1.43 17.85
C LEU A 77 3.41 -0.10 17.29
N SER A 78 2.98 0.28 16.07
CA SER A 78 3.31 1.56 15.47
C SER A 78 2.86 2.74 16.33
N CYS A 79 1.63 2.72 16.85
CA CYS A 79 1.14 3.75 17.76
C CYS A 79 1.99 3.80 19.05
N ARG A 80 2.31 2.64 19.65
CA ARG A 80 3.15 2.58 20.85
C ARG A 80 4.57 3.11 20.61
N PHE A 81 5.15 2.82 19.45
CA PHE A 81 6.46 3.37 19.07
C PHE A 81 6.41 4.89 18.85
N GLN A 82 5.34 5.41 18.26
CA GLN A 82 5.15 6.85 18.10
C GLN A 82 5.00 7.55 19.46
N GLU A 83 4.21 6.98 20.39
CA GLU A 83 4.10 7.46 21.77
C GLU A 83 5.47 7.49 22.47
N ALA A 84 6.25 6.40 22.35
CA ALA A 84 7.58 6.31 22.94
C ALA A 84 8.55 7.35 22.35
N ARG A 85 8.52 7.58 21.03
CA ARG A 85 9.32 8.63 20.38
C ARG A 85 8.94 10.02 20.89
N ALA A 86 7.65 10.33 20.96
CA ALA A 86 7.17 11.61 21.46
C ALA A 86 7.59 11.84 22.93
N LEU A 87 7.62 10.79 23.74
CA LEU A 87 8.15 10.87 25.11
C LEU A 87 9.65 11.16 25.13
N VAL A 88 10.44 10.45 24.31
CA VAL A 88 11.89 10.68 24.21
C VAL A 88 12.21 12.09 23.74
N GLU A 89 11.50 12.59 22.73
CA GLU A 89 11.66 13.96 22.23
C GLU A 89 11.35 14.99 23.33
N ARG A 90 10.29 14.78 24.11
CA ARG A 90 9.93 15.65 25.23
C ARG A 90 10.98 15.63 26.34
N LEU A 91 11.45 14.44 26.73
CA LEU A 91 12.53 14.29 27.71
C LEU A 91 13.84 14.89 27.19
N ALA A 92 14.12 14.80 25.89
CA ALA A 92 15.26 15.46 25.28
C ALA A 92 15.13 16.99 25.37
N GLN A 93 13.97 17.56 25.04
CA GLN A 93 13.72 19.01 25.18
C GLN A 93 13.86 19.49 26.62
N GLU A 94 13.36 18.70 27.58
CA GLU A 94 13.51 18.98 29.02
C GLU A 94 14.98 18.90 29.44
N ASN A 95 15.73 17.88 29.02
CA ASN A 95 17.16 17.77 29.28
C ASN A 95 17.94 18.94 28.67
N HIS A 96 17.64 19.37 27.44
CA HIS A 96 18.26 20.56 26.85
C HIS A 96 17.94 21.82 27.67
N SER A 97 16.72 21.95 28.16
CA SER A 97 16.30 23.08 29.02
C SER A 97 17.05 23.07 30.35
N LEU A 98 17.14 21.92 31.00
CA LEU A 98 17.89 21.73 32.25
C LEU A 98 19.40 21.95 32.04
N HIS A 99 19.98 21.44 30.97
CA HIS A 99 21.37 21.72 30.60
C HIS A 99 21.61 23.20 30.32
N GLY A 100 20.67 23.89 29.67
CA GLY A 100 20.72 25.34 29.47
C GLY A 100 20.73 26.12 30.79
N LEU A 101 19.89 25.70 31.76
CA LEU A 101 19.87 26.24 33.11
C LEU A 101 21.18 25.96 33.87
N VAL A 102 21.76 24.76 33.77
CA VAL A 102 23.01 24.39 34.46
C VAL A 102 24.24 25.09 33.83
N ASN A 103 24.30 25.20 32.50
CA ASN A 103 25.40 25.89 31.80
C ASN A 103 25.28 27.42 31.88
N GLY A 104 24.07 27.97 32.08
CA GLY A 104 23.85 29.39 32.36
C GLY A 104 24.52 29.86 33.67
N HIS A 105 24.76 28.96 34.62
CA HIS A 105 25.50 29.23 35.85
C HIS A 105 27.02 29.00 35.74
N SER A 106 27.49 28.53 34.59
CA SER A 106 28.91 28.20 34.34
C SER A 106 29.61 29.18 33.38
N SER A 107 28.90 30.21 32.89
CA SER A 107 29.40 31.17 31.89
C SER A 107 29.41 32.61 32.42
N SER A 108 30.03 32.83 33.58
CA SER A 108 30.40 34.18 34.04
C SER A 108 31.77 34.16 34.68
N SER A 109 32.82 34.22 33.85
CA SER A 109 34.10 34.92 34.12
C SER A 109 35.12 34.72 32.98
N GLN A 110 35.73 35.84 32.56
CA GLN A 110 36.85 36.05 31.60
C GLN A 110 36.44 36.16 30.11
N SER A 111 36.28 37.36 29.50
CA SER A 111 37.23 38.47 29.21
C SER A 111 37.43 38.56 27.67
N SER A 112 36.83 39.53 26.95
CA SER A 112 37.48 40.72 26.32
C SER A 112 38.63 40.38 25.34
N ASN A 113 38.70 40.74 24.05
CA ASN A 113 38.17 41.88 23.27
C ASN A 113 38.37 41.65 21.73
N CYS A 114 37.81 42.56 20.90
CA CYS A 114 38.21 42.96 19.51
C CYS A 114 37.34 42.44 18.34
N CYS A 115 36.82 43.21 17.35
CA CYS A 115 36.42 44.61 17.12
C CYS A 115 35.67 44.64 15.76
N GLN A 116 34.51 45.34 15.73
CA GLN A 116 33.97 46.25 14.70
C GLN A 116 33.63 45.85 13.24
N THR A 117 32.43 46.32 12.84
CA THR A 117 31.93 46.82 11.52
C THR A 117 31.75 45.80 10.37
N GLU A 118 30.69 45.78 9.54
CA GLU A 118 29.68 46.77 9.14
C GLU A 118 28.46 46.05 8.46
N GLU A 119 27.39 46.82 8.24
CA GLU A 119 25.99 46.41 7.98
C GLU A 119 25.55 46.18 6.52
N GLN A 120 24.38 45.52 6.38
CA GLN A 120 23.35 45.57 5.31
C GLN A 120 23.50 44.75 4.02
N ALA A 121 22.62 43.72 3.87
CA ALA A 121 21.44 43.76 2.97
C ALA A 121 20.77 42.37 2.77
N GLY A 122 19.43 42.32 2.91
CA GLY A 122 18.51 41.63 1.98
C GLY A 122 18.35 40.10 1.99
N HIS A 123 17.18 39.63 2.48
CA HIS A 123 16.52 38.35 2.16
C HIS A 123 16.25 38.14 0.63
N PRO A 124 15.67 37.01 0.12
CA PRO A 124 15.45 35.65 0.67
C PRO A 124 15.81 34.48 -0.31
N ALA A 125 15.94 33.24 0.18
CA ALA A 125 15.85 32.03 -0.67
C ALA A 125 15.21 30.83 0.05
N ARG A 126 13.88 30.78 -0.04
CA ARG A 126 12.97 29.64 -0.30
C ARG A 126 13.53 28.19 -0.20
N ASN A 127 12.98 27.46 0.79
CA ASN A 127 12.50 26.07 0.81
C ASN A 127 13.42 24.84 0.58
N GLY A 128 13.39 23.94 1.59
CA GLY A 128 13.23 22.47 1.47
C GLY A 128 14.51 21.64 1.36
N PRO A 129 14.73 20.66 2.27
CA PRO A 129 14.16 19.33 1.99
C PRO A 129 13.81 18.52 3.26
N LEU A 130 12.52 18.45 3.59
CA LEU A 130 11.98 17.52 4.61
C LEU A 130 10.76 16.76 4.05
N GLU A 131 10.85 16.28 2.81
CA GLU A 131 9.79 15.50 2.13
C GLU A 131 10.35 14.25 1.39
N ILE A 132 11.65 13.95 1.54
CA ILE A 132 12.30 12.86 0.78
C ILE A 132 12.29 11.53 1.55
N LEU A 133 12.12 11.56 2.88
CA LEU A 133 12.13 10.33 3.70
C LEU A 133 10.77 9.62 3.74
N ASP A 134 9.67 10.39 3.78
CA ASP A 134 8.32 9.87 3.94
C ASP A 134 7.78 9.25 2.63
N GLN A 135 8.23 9.76 1.49
CA GLN A 135 7.85 9.27 0.16
C GLN A 135 8.58 7.96 -0.23
N ARG A 136 9.74 7.68 0.38
CA ARG A 136 10.49 6.42 0.17
C ARG A 136 9.89 5.25 0.96
N GLN A 137 9.27 5.51 2.12
CA GLN A 137 8.59 4.48 2.92
C GLN A 137 7.21 4.13 2.36
N ARG A 138 6.46 5.11 1.82
CA ARG A 138 5.17 4.83 1.16
C ARG A 138 5.33 4.03 -0.15
N LYS A 139 6.38 4.29 -0.93
CA LYS A 139 6.68 3.50 -2.15
C LYS A 139 7.12 2.06 -1.88
N GLN A 140 7.57 1.72 -0.67
CA GLN A 140 7.85 0.33 -0.27
C GLN A 140 6.59 -0.43 0.20
N ALA A 141 5.51 0.27 0.55
CA ALA A 141 4.26 -0.36 0.99
C ALA A 141 3.40 -0.83 -0.20
N ASP A 142 3.43 -0.11 -1.32
CA ASP A 142 2.63 -0.44 -2.52
C ASP A 142 3.25 -1.55 -3.39
N ASP A 143 4.57 -1.73 -3.36
CA ASP A 143 5.28 -2.77 -4.14
C ASP A 143 5.19 -4.18 -3.50
N VAL A 144 4.74 -4.27 -2.23
CA VAL A 144 4.55 -5.54 -1.52
C VAL A 144 3.15 -6.14 -1.78
N ASN A 145 2.22 -5.39 -2.38
CA ASN A 145 0.85 -5.85 -2.60
C ASN A 145 0.60 -6.48 -3.99
N GLN A 146 1.63 -6.61 -4.85
CA GLN A 146 1.53 -7.26 -6.17
C GLN A 146 2.29 -8.59 -6.31
N HIS A 147 2.76 -9.19 -5.20
CA HIS A 147 3.47 -10.49 -5.27
C HIS A 147 3.05 -11.58 -4.28
N THR A 148 1.88 -11.45 -3.64
CA THR A 148 1.39 -12.46 -2.69
C THR A 148 0.29 -13.33 -3.31
N GLN A 149 0.57 -13.91 -4.47
CA GLN A 149 0.07 -15.25 -4.80
C GLN A 149 1.31 -16.12 -4.98
N THR A 150 1.52 -17.05 -4.04
CA THR A 150 2.13 -18.40 -4.16
C THR A 150 2.93 -18.76 -2.89
N MET A 151 2.32 -19.60 -2.04
CA MET A 151 2.89 -20.48 -0.98
C MET A 151 3.82 -19.92 0.12
N PRO A 152 3.81 -20.50 1.35
CA PRO A 152 4.45 -19.93 2.53
C PRO A 152 5.96 -20.25 2.63
N PRO A 153 6.78 -19.42 3.30
CA PRO A 153 8.16 -19.77 3.59
C PRO A 153 8.23 -20.74 4.79
N ARG A 154 9.11 -21.73 4.65
CA ARG A 154 9.44 -22.72 5.66
C ARG A 154 10.32 -22.14 6.76
N SER A 155 10.06 -22.63 7.97
CA SER A 155 10.87 -22.56 9.18
C SER A 155 12.35 -22.85 8.89
N LEU A 156 13.22 -21.93 9.33
CA LEU A 156 14.64 -22.16 9.54
C LEU A 156 14.80 -22.84 10.89
N ASP A 157 15.24 -24.09 10.89
CA ASP A 157 16.07 -24.66 11.94
C ASP A 157 17.11 -25.54 11.25
N ASP A 158 18.39 -25.20 11.41
CA ASP A 158 19.44 -26.19 11.73
C ASP A 158 20.76 -25.49 12.07
N ALA A 159 21.11 -25.49 13.35
CA ALA A 159 22.50 -25.49 13.81
C ALA A 159 22.75 -26.87 14.44
N SER A 160 23.20 -27.79 13.58
CA SER A 160 23.61 -29.15 13.90
C SER A 160 24.85 -29.15 14.80
N VAL A 161 24.70 -29.71 16.01
CA VAL A 161 25.81 -30.26 16.80
C VAL A 161 25.79 -31.77 16.65
N ASN A 162 26.80 -32.28 15.95
CA ASN A 162 27.11 -33.71 15.84
C ASN A 162 27.65 -34.24 17.17
N CYS A 163 27.00 -35.26 17.73
CA CYS A 163 27.62 -36.17 18.69
C CYS A 163 27.51 -37.60 18.15
N SER A 164 28.60 -38.08 17.54
CA SER A 164 28.80 -39.49 17.24
C SER A 164 29.37 -40.19 18.47
N VAL A 165 28.74 -41.30 18.85
CA VAL A 165 29.25 -42.26 19.82
C VAL A 165 30.14 -43.25 19.08
N GLY A 166 31.37 -43.45 19.56
CA GLY A 166 32.29 -44.48 19.09
C GLY A 166 32.96 -45.15 20.28
N SER A 167 32.71 -46.45 20.44
CA SER A 167 33.30 -47.32 21.47
C SER A 167 34.71 -47.82 21.08
N GLY A 168 35.61 -47.94 22.06
CA GLY A 168 36.86 -48.71 21.89
C GLY A 168 37.95 -48.54 22.97
N LEU A 169 37.86 -49.33 24.05
CA LEU A 169 38.94 -50.08 24.77
C LEU A 169 40.37 -49.47 24.98
N ARG A 170 40.78 -49.22 26.25
CA ARG A 170 41.81 -49.95 27.06
C ARG A 170 42.50 -49.11 28.17
N THR A 171 42.62 -49.76 29.34
CA THR A 171 43.69 -49.74 30.38
C THR A 171 43.90 -48.54 31.34
N SER A 172 43.82 -48.88 32.64
CA SER A 172 44.10 -48.17 33.91
C SER A 172 45.58 -47.69 34.12
N PRO A 173 46.02 -47.30 35.35
CA PRO A 173 45.60 -46.21 36.26
C PRO A 173 46.81 -45.35 36.78
N ALA A 174 46.54 -44.22 37.45
CA ALA A 174 47.39 -43.39 38.36
C ALA A 174 47.13 -41.89 38.06
N SER A 175 47.21 -40.90 38.95
CA SER A 175 47.49 -40.77 40.37
C SER A 175 47.09 -39.33 40.74
N PHE A 176 46.39 -39.17 41.86
CA PHE A 176 46.58 -38.15 42.89
C PHE A 176 47.32 -36.85 42.50
N THR A 177 46.68 -35.67 42.60
CA THR A 177 47.07 -34.62 43.57
C THR A 177 45.95 -33.57 43.70
N GLU A 178 45.59 -33.29 44.95
CA GLU A 178 44.72 -32.21 45.42
C GLU A 178 45.33 -30.82 45.16
N ALA A 179 44.50 -29.84 44.83
CA ALA A 179 44.71 -28.45 45.21
C ALA A 179 43.34 -27.81 45.41
N TRP A 180 42.94 -27.75 46.67
CA TRP A 180 41.83 -26.96 47.14
C TRP A 180 42.29 -25.50 47.17
N GLU A 181 41.58 -24.61 46.48
CA GLU A 181 41.52 -23.22 46.90
C GLU A 181 40.10 -22.68 46.70
N GLU A 182 39.67 -21.99 47.74
CA GLU A 182 38.33 -21.68 48.16
C GLU A 182 38.08 -20.18 47.88
N GLY A 183 36.90 -19.82 47.34
CA GLY A 183 36.61 -18.39 47.08
C GLY A 183 35.33 -18.06 46.31
N ARG A 184 34.18 -18.31 46.95
CA ARG A 184 32.79 -17.82 46.73
C ARG A 184 32.62 -16.36 46.17
N PRO A 185 31.38 -15.87 45.87
CA PRO A 185 30.34 -16.25 44.89
C PRO A 185 29.75 -14.97 44.18
N VAL A 186 28.52 -15.04 43.64
CA VAL A 186 27.58 -13.97 43.14
C VAL A 186 27.34 -14.13 41.62
N GLU A 187 26.25 -14.76 41.16
CA GLU A 187 24.80 -14.48 41.19
C GLU A 187 24.25 -13.70 39.97
N ASN A 188 23.19 -14.32 39.41
CA ASN A 188 22.10 -13.82 38.56
C ASN A 188 22.39 -13.42 37.11
N GLY A 189 21.65 -13.88 36.10
CA GLY A 189 20.46 -14.74 36.07
C GLY A 189 19.62 -14.43 34.82
N GLN A 190 19.05 -15.44 34.17
CA GLN A 190 17.75 -15.38 33.50
C GLN A 190 17.34 -16.80 33.07
N ASN A 191 16.38 -17.36 33.81
CA ASN A 191 15.84 -18.70 33.65
C ASN A 191 14.79 -18.75 32.54
N SER A 192 14.78 -19.84 31.78
CA SER A 192 13.60 -20.33 31.07
C SER A 192 12.80 -21.24 32.03
N GLU A 193 11.69 -20.72 32.54
CA GLU A 193 10.69 -21.44 33.33
C GLU A 193 9.90 -22.41 32.44
N GLY A 194 9.79 -23.67 32.87
CA GLY A 194 8.90 -24.66 32.26
C GLY A 194 9.42 -26.10 32.29
N GLY A 195 10.74 -26.31 32.34
CA GLY A 195 11.36 -27.65 32.37
C GLY A 195 11.98 -28.07 33.71
N ASN A 196 12.03 -27.16 34.69
CA ASN A 196 12.86 -27.32 35.90
C ASN A 196 12.10 -27.86 37.12
N ASP A 197 10.77 -27.93 37.07
CA ASP A 197 9.96 -28.29 38.25
C ASP A 197 10.10 -29.77 38.62
N SER A 198 10.20 -30.65 37.63
CA SER A 198 10.39 -32.09 37.88
C SER A 198 11.78 -32.41 38.42
N LEU A 199 12.82 -31.67 38.00
CA LEU A 199 14.18 -31.79 38.54
C LEU A 199 14.29 -31.23 39.95
N HIS A 200 13.62 -30.10 40.24
CA HIS A 200 13.55 -29.54 41.58
C HIS A 200 12.83 -30.48 42.55
N LEU A 201 11.75 -31.13 42.10
CA LEU A 201 11.00 -32.09 42.91
C LEU A 201 11.81 -33.37 43.19
N LEU A 202 12.51 -33.91 42.20
CA LEU A 202 13.41 -35.07 42.39
C LEU A 202 14.59 -34.73 43.31
N LYS A 203 15.16 -33.54 43.15
CA LYS A 203 16.25 -33.04 44.00
C LYS A 203 15.77 -32.85 45.44
N SER A 204 14.60 -32.25 45.65
CA SER A 204 13.97 -32.12 46.97
C SER A 204 13.73 -33.49 47.60
N HIS A 205 13.14 -34.44 46.87
CA HIS A 205 12.87 -35.78 47.39
C HIS A 205 14.16 -36.54 47.75
N LYS A 206 15.25 -36.35 46.99
CA LYS A 206 16.56 -36.92 47.30
C LYS A 206 17.21 -36.26 48.52
N GLU A 207 17.10 -34.94 48.66
CA GLU A 207 17.60 -34.18 49.82
C GLU A 207 16.80 -34.47 51.10
N ASP A 208 15.50 -34.70 50.97
CA ASP A 208 14.60 -35.13 52.04
C ASP A 208 14.93 -36.56 52.49
N GLY A 209 15.11 -37.49 51.54
CA GLY A 209 15.57 -38.85 51.86
C GLY A 209 16.92 -38.90 52.56
N MET A 210 17.85 -38.00 52.21
CA MET A 210 19.17 -37.92 52.85
C MET A 210 19.13 -37.27 54.24
N ARG A 211 18.18 -36.35 54.48
CA ARG A 211 17.91 -35.80 55.81
C ARG A 211 17.24 -36.83 56.73
N GLU A 212 16.28 -37.58 56.21
CA GLU A 212 15.60 -38.64 56.96
C GLU A 212 16.58 -39.75 57.35
N LEU A 213 17.50 -40.13 56.44
CA LEU A 213 18.55 -41.11 56.73
C LEU A 213 19.52 -40.63 57.82
N ARG A 214 19.88 -39.33 57.82
CA ARG A 214 20.73 -38.73 58.86
C ARG A 214 20.03 -38.74 60.22
N ARG A 215 18.76 -38.36 60.27
CA ARG A 215 17.95 -38.41 61.51
C ARG A 215 17.86 -39.84 62.04
N ARG A 216 17.57 -40.81 61.17
CA ARG A 216 17.48 -42.22 61.56
C ARG A 216 18.82 -42.79 62.04
N ASN A 217 19.95 -42.31 61.51
CA ASN A 217 21.27 -42.68 62.01
C ASN A 217 21.57 -42.07 63.39
N GLU A 218 21.22 -40.81 63.64
CA GLU A 218 21.35 -40.19 64.98
C GLU A 218 20.45 -40.89 66.02
N GLU A 219 19.23 -41.30 65.63
CA GLU A 219 18.33 -42.08 66.48
C GLU A 219 18.92 -43.46 66.82
N LEU A 220 19.47 -44.17 65.82
CA LEU A 220 20.12 -45.47 66.05
C LEU A 220 21.38 -45.36 66.92
N GLU A 221 22.14 -44.27 66.80
CA GLU A 221 23.31 -44.02 67.64
C GLU A 221 22.89 -43.73 69.10
N SER A 222 21.78 -43.01 69.28
CA SER A 222 21.18 -42.75 70.61
C SER A 222 20.62 -44.03 71.26
N GLU A 223 19.90 -44.87 70.50
CA GLU A 223 19.40 -46.17 70.99
C GLU A 223 20.54 -47.13 71.35
N LYS A 224 21.64 -47.10 70.58
CA LYS A 224 22.83 -47.90 70.88
C LYS A 224 23.50 -47.45 72.17
N GLU A 225 23.60 -46.14 72.41
CA GLU A 225 24.15 -45.58 73.64
C GLU A 225 23.25 -45.88 74.85
N GLU A 226 21.92 -45.87 74.67
CA GLU A 226 20.95 -46.28 75.69
C GLU A 226 21.05 -47.78 76.01
N SER A 227 21.11 -48.63 74.98
CA SER A 227 21.30 -50.08 75.15
C SER A 227 22.64 -50.43 75.83
N GLU A 228 23.69 -49.64 75.57
CA GLU A 228 24.97 -49.76 76.25
C GLU A 228 24.88 -49.38 77.73
N LYS A 229 24.16 -48.30 78.06
CA LYS A 229 23.87 -47.91 79.45
C LYS A 229 23.07 -48.98 80.19
N ASP A 230 22.08 -49.58 79.55
CA ASP A 230 21.29 -50.68 80.12
C ASP A 230 22.13 -51.94 80.36
N ARG A 231 23.00 -52.28 79.41
CA ARG A 231 23.94 -53.40 79.54
C ARG A 231 24.89 -53.19 80.72
N ASP A 232 25.39 -51.98 80.90
CA ASP A 232 26.30 -51.65 82.00
C ASP A 232 25.56 -51.60 83.35
N GLN A 233 24.29 -51.16 83.37
CA GLN A 233 23.44 -51.21 84.56
C GLN A 233 23.12 -52.66 84.98
N LEU A 234 22.85 -53.56 84.03
CA LEU A 234 22.68 -54.99 84.29
C LEU A 234 23.99 -55.63 84.79
N ARG A 235 25.14 -55.22 84.23
CA ARG A 235 26.47 -55.69 84.66
C ARG A 235 26.77 -55.26 86.10
N ALA A 236 26.37 -54.05 86.50
CA ALA A 236 26.46 -53.56 87.88
C ALA A 236 25.53 -54.33 88.84
N LYS A 237 24.29 -54.63 88.42
CA LYS A 237 23.35 -55.45 89.22
C LYS A 237 23.85 -56.88 89.43
N LEU A 238 24.52 -57.47 88.44
CA LEU A 238 25.10 -58.82 88.55
C LEU A 238 26.31 -58.85 89.50
N ALA A 239 27.13 -57.80 89.51
CA ALA A 239 28.22 -57.63 90.46
C ALA A 239 27.70 -57.45 91.91
N GLN A 240 26.54 -56.82 92.10
CA GLN A 240 25.89 -56.67 93.41
C GLN A 240 25.31 -58.00 93.93
N ALA A 241 24.82 -58.88 93.05
CA ALA A 241 24.30 -60.21 93.42
C ALA A 241 25.42 -61.22 93.78
N GLN A 242 26.64 -61.04 93.27
CA GLN A 242 27.79 -61.88 93.63
C GLN A 242 28.47 -61.50 94.96
N ALA A 243 28.14 -60.34 95.55
CA ALA A 243 28.71 -59.88 96.83
C ALA A 243 27.94 -60.35 98.08
N GLY A 244 26.84 -61.09 97.93
CA GLY A 244 25.97 -61.49 99.03
C GLY A 244 25.55 -62.95 99.01
N CYS A 245 26.50 -63.90 99.12
CA CYS A 245 26.19 -65.27 99.61
C CYS A 245 27.46 -66.09 99.90
N VAL A 246 27.89 -66.19 101.17
CA VAL A 246 28.82 -67.20 101.70
C VAL A 246 28.44 -67.51 103.16
N THR A 247 28.63 -68.77 103.57
CA THR A 247 28.49 -69.44 104.90
C THR A 247 27.19 -70.26 105.07
N GLU A 248 27.18 -71.52 105.52
CA GLU A 248 28.21 -72.37 106.13
C GLU A 248 27.81 -73.87 106.13
N GLU A 249 28.81 -74.73 106.28
CA GLU A 249 28.78 -76.20 106.36
C GLU A 249 28.44 -76.77 107.76
N ALA A 250 27.91 -78.01 107.74
CA ALA A 250 28.19 -79.17 108.59
C ALA A 250 28.40 -79.06 110.13
N SER A 251 27.70 -79.94 110.90
CA SER A 251 28.28 -81.12 111.62
C SER A 251 27.66 -81.51 113.00
N HIS A 252 27.62 -82.83 113.28
CA HIS A 252 27.76 -83.55 114.59
C HIS A 252 26.53 -83.66 115.56
N HIS A 253 26.22 -84.71 116.36
CA HIS A 253 26.86 -85.93 116.94
C HIS A 253 25.78 -86.93 117.50
N ARG A 254 25.90 -88.28 117.45
CA ARG A 254 26.50 -89.27 118.41
C ARG A 254 25.96 -89.15 119.87
N SER A 255 25.03 -90.01 120.35
CA SER A 255 25.08 -91.39 120.95
C SER A 255 25.27 -91.48 122.48
N GLU A 256 24.45 -92.38 123.08
CA GLU A 256 24.65 -93.20 124.31
C GLU A 256 24.45 -92.51 125.69
N ALA A 257 23.54 -92.92 126.59
CA ALA A 257 23.25 -94.22 127.26
C ALA A 257 24.42 -94.61 128.21
N GLN A 258 24.32 -95.04 129.48
CA GLN A 258 23.57 -96.13 130.15
C GLN A 258 23.92 -96.07 131.67
N HIS A 259 22.96 -96.26 132.59
CA HIS A 259 22.77 -97.43 133.47
C HIS A 259 23.65 -97.60 134.72
N SER A 260 23.00 -97.97 135.84
CA SER A 260 23.09 -99.27 136.56
C SER A 260 22.41 -99.07 137.94
N SER A 261 21.96 -100.02 138.75
CA SER A 261 21.56 -101.44 138.72
C SER A 261 20.89 -101.71 140.10
N ASP A 262 20.35 -102.92 140.34
CA ASP A 262 19.53 -103.37 141.51
C ASP A 262 18.03 -102.98 141.41
N SER A 263 17.09 -103.74 140.83
CA SER A 263 16.99 -105.16 140.45
C SER A 263 16.44 -105.34 139.00
N SER A 264 17.17 -104.85 137.99
CA SER A 264 16.73 -104.84 136.58
C SER A 264 17.93 -104.90 135.62
N SER A 265 18.58 -106.07 135.49
CA SER A 265 19.75 -106.28 134.60
C SER A 265 19.54 -107.40 133.57
N LEU A 266 18.84 -108.49 133.93
CA LEU A 266 18.58 -109.61 133.00
C LEU A 266 17.53 -109.26 131.93
N ALA A 267 16.49 -108.50 132.30
CA ALA A 267 15.47 -108.02 131.36
C ALA A 267 16.08 -107.07 130.30
N LYS A 268 17.00 -106.18 130.70
CA LYS A 268 17.62 -105.20 129.80
C LYS A 268 18.53 -105.83 128.75
N LEU A 269 19.27 -106.88 129.07
CA LEU A 269 20.12 -107.57 128.09
C LEU A 269 19.27 -108.31 127.04
N THR A 270 18.16 -108.90 127.49
CA THR A 270 17.20 -109.61 126.63
C THR A 270 16.41 -108.63 125.76
N GLU A 271 15.98 -107.50 126.32
CA GLU A 271 15.37 -106.39 125.61
C GLU A 271 16.36 -105.73 124.63
N GLN A 272 17.64 -105.62 124.97
CA GLN A 272 18.69 -105.08 124.09
C GLN A 272 19.02 -106.04 122.94
N LEU A 273 19.02 -107.37 123.18
CA LEU A 273 19.15 -108.37 122.12
C LEU A 273 17.92 -108.38 121.20
N GLN A 274 16.72 -108.29 121.76
CA GLN A 274 15.48 -108.24 120.99
C GLN A 274 15.33 -106.90 120.24
N ALA A 275 15.79 -105.79 120.81
CA ALA A 275 15.87 -104.49 120.16
C ALA A 275 16.95 -104.45 119.06
N THR A 276 18.09 -105.12 119.25
CA THR A 276 19.10 -105.24 118.17
C THR A 276 18.63 -106.15 117.06
N GLN A 277 17.94 -107.26 117.36
CA GLN A 277 17.29 -108.10 116.34
C GLN A 277 16.14 -107.38 115.63
N GLY A 278 15.34 -106.60 116.35
CA GLY A 278 14.30 -105.74 115.80
C GLY A 278 14.88 -104.67 114.89
N ARG A 279 15.94 -103.98 115.34
CA ARG A 279 16.70 -103.03 114.51
C ARG A 279 17.30 -103.70 113.28
N TYR A 280 17.81 -104.93 113.40
CA TYR A 280 18.36 -105.66 112.25
C TYR A 280 17.28 -106.06 111.25
N ARG A 281 16.09 -106.48 111.73
CA ARG A 281 14.92 -106.75 110.89
C ARG A 281 14.44 -105.49 110.18
N GLU A 282 14.32 -104.38 110.90
CA GLU A 282 14.00 -103.07 110.33
C GLU A 282 15.06 -102.61 109.32
N LEU A 283 16.35 -102.84 109.60
CA LEU A 283 17.43 -102.47 108.67
C LEU A 283 17.36 -103.32 107.40
N LYS A 284 17.02 -104.60 107.52
CA LYS A 284 16.81 -105.53 106.40
C LYS A 284 15.58 -105.11 105.57
N GLU A 285 14.46 -104.82 106.20
CA GLU A 285 13.25 -104.32 105.52
C GLU A 285 13.47 -102.94 104.90
N LYS A 286 14.25 -102.07 105.55
CA LYS A 286 14.69 -100.78 104.98
C LYS A 286 15.59 -100.99 103.78
N LEU A 287 16.52 -101.95 103.82
CA LEU A 287 17.37 -102.28 102.69
C LEU A 287 16.56 -102.84 101.51
N ASP A 288 15.63 -103.76 101.77
CA ASP A 288 14.74 -104.33 100.75
C ASP A 288 13.79 -103.27 100.17
N SER A 289 13.28 -102.37 101.02
CA SER A 289 12.47 -101.22 100.60
C SER A 289 13.28 -100.23 99.77
N LEU A 290 14.50 -99.91 100.18
CA LEU A 290 15.43 -99.06 99.42
C LEU A 290 15.82 -99.72 98.10
N GLN A 291 16.02 -101.04 98.06
CA GLN A 291 16.31 -101.78 96.84
C GLN A 291 15.10 -101.78 95.88
N LYS A 292 13.88 -101.92 96.41
CA LYS A 292 12.64 -101.81 95.63
C LYS A 292 12.43 -100.38 95.11
N ILE A 293 12.69 -99.36 95.94
CA ILE A 293 12.63 -97.95 95.56
C ILE A 293 13.70 -97.63 94.51
N SER A 294 14.91 -98.16 94.65
CA SER A 294 16.00 -98.04 93.65
C SER A 294 15.58 -98.65 92.32
N GLY A 295 15.13 -99.91 92.31
CA GLY A 295 14.70 -100.56 91.07
C GLY A 295 13.45 -99.90 90.46
N GLN A 296 12.58 -99.28 91.26
CA GLN A 296 11.48 -98.48 90.75
C GLN A 296 11.95 -97.14 90.17
N ARG A 297 12.91 -96.47 90.83
CA ARG A 297 13.57 -95.26 90.33
C ARG A 297 14.26 -95.53 89.00
N ASP A 298 15.03 -96.61 88.90
CA ASP A 298 15.77 -96.97 87.69
C ASP A 298 14.80 -97.30 86.52
N ARG A 299 13.64 -97.90 86.81
CA ARG A 299 12.56 -98.09 85.80
C ARG A 299 11.92 -96.77 85.37
N THR A 300 11.65 -95.86 86.31
CA THR A 300 11.11 -94.53 85.97
C THR A 300 12.12 -93.68 85.21
N GLU A 301 13.42 -93.78 85.56
CA GLU A 301 14.52 -93.10 84.90
C GLU A 301 14.71 -93.62 83.46
N ALA A 302 14.68 -94.94 83.25
CA ALA A 302 14.70 -95.53 81.91
C ALA A 302 13.49 -95.13 81.04
N LEU A 303 12.29 -95.02 81.64
CA LEU A 303 11.08 -94.57 80.93
C LEU A 303 11.18 -93.10 80.54
N LEU A 304 11.75 -92.26 81.41
CA LEU A 304 11.95 -90.83 81.15
C LEU A 304 13.03 -90.63 80.08
N GLU A 305 14.15 -91.35 80.16
CA GLU A 305 15.17 -91.38 79.10
C GLU A 305 14.60 -91.84 77.75
N GLN A 306 13.74 -92.87 77.74
CA GLN A 306 13.09 -93.32 76.52
C GLN A 306 12.17 -92.23 75.95
N LYS A 307 11.38 -91.56 76.81
CA LYS A 307 10.55 -90.42 76.41
C LYS A 307 11.38 -89.25 75.88
N ASP A 308 12.51 -88.93 76.50
CA ASP A 308 13.39 -87.86 76.05
C ASP A 308 14.03 -88.21 74.69
N LYS A 309 14.48 -89.46 74.51
CA LYS A 309 14.95 -89.97 73.21
C LYS A 309 13.85 -89.92 72.15
N ASP A 310 12.63 -90.33 72.49
CA ASP A 310 11.48 -90.29 71.58
C ASP A 310 11.06 -88.84 71.24
N CYS A 311 11.13 -87.90 72.20
CA CYS A 311 10.92 -86.47 71.97
C CYS A 311 12.00 -85.90 71.03
N LEU A 312 13.27 -86.19 71.29
CA LEU A 312 14.38 -85.77 70.44
C LEU A 312 14.27 -86.34 69.02
N VAL A 313 13.83 -87.59 68.86
CA VAL A 313 13.58 -88.21 67.54
C VAL A 313 12.45 -87.47 66.81
N LYS A 314 11.33 -87.19 67.48
CA LYS A 314 10.22 -86.42 66.90
C LYS A 314 10.63 -85.00 66.49
N ASP A 315 11.42 -84.31 67.32
CA ASP A 315 11.94 -82.99 67.00
C ASP A 315 12.91 -83.03 65.82
N CYS A 316 13.78 -84.06 65.76
CA CYS A 316 14.65 -84.29 64.61
C CYS A 316 13.85 -84.58 63.33
N GLU A 317 12.76 -85.34 63.42
CA GLU A 317 11.88 -85.63 62.29
C GLU A 317 11.11 -84.38 61.85
N ALA A 318 10.60 -83.57 62.79
CA ALA A 318 9.94 -82.29 62.50
C ALA A 318 10.89 -81.27 61.86
N LEU A 319 12.12 -81.15 62.37
CA LEU A 319 13.18 -80.33 61.79
C LEU A 319 13.55 -80.80 60.38
N LYS A 320 13.66 -82.12 60.15
CA LYS A 320 13.90 -82.67 58.81
C LYS A 320 12.75 -82.35 57.85
N ALA A 321 11.51 -82.47 58.30
CA ALA A 321 10.34 -82.11 57.50
C ALA A 321 10.33 -80.61 57.17
N GLN A 322 10.63 -79.75 58.16
CA GLN A 322 10.74 -78.30 57.95
C GLN A 322 11.87 -77.94 56.98
N ALA A 323 13.05 -78.54 57.13
CA ALA A 323 14.17 -78.34 56.21
C ALA A 323 13.82 -78.80 54.78
N THR A 324 13.11 -79.93 54.64
CA THR A 324 12.66 -80.43 53.34
C THR A 324 11.60 -79.52 52.71
N SER A 325 10.66 -78.99 53.52
CA SER A 325 9.66 -78.01 53.07
C SER A 325 10.31 -76.73 52.58
N LEU A 326 11.22 -76.14 53.37
CA LEU A 326 11.95 -74.92 52.99
C LEU A 326 12.80 -75.13 51.73
N LEU A 327 13.41 -76.30 51.57
CA LEU A 327 14.14 -76.65 50.34
C LEU A 327 13.19 -76.73 49.14
N GLY A 328 12.00 -77.30 49.32
CA GLY A 328 10.94 -77.33 48.31
C GLY A 328 10.48 -75.93 47.91
N GLU A 329 10.18 -75.07 48.88
CA GLU A 329 9.81 -73.67 48.64
C GLU A 329 10.92 -72.88 47.96
N LEU A 330 12.18 -73.05 48.38
CA LEU A 330 13.32 -72.41 47.75
C LEU A 330 13.46 -72.86 46.29
N ASN A 331 13.30 -74.16 46.02
CA ASN A 331 13.37 -74.70 44.67
C ASN A 331 12.20 -74.22 43.79
N GLU A 332 10.98 -74.11 44.35
CA GLU A 332 9.84 -73.54 43.64
C GLU A 332 10.07 -72.06 43.32
N ARG A 333 10.58 -71.27 44.28
CA ARG A 333 10.94 -69.87 44.04
C ARG A 333 12.07 -69.72 43.03
N GLN A 334 13.06 -70.60 43.05
CA GLN A 334 14.13 -70.64 42.05
C GLN A 334 13.57 -70.92 40.65
N SER A 335 12.67 -71.90 40.50
CA SER A 335 12.01 -72.19 39.22
C SER A 335 11.12 -71.03 38.74
N ALA A 336 10.43 -70.35 39.65
CA ALA A 336 9.64 -69.16 39.32
C ALA A 336 10.52 -67.98 38.86
N LEU A 337 11.66 -67.76 39.52
CA LEU A 337 12.65 -66.77 39.13
C LEU A 337 13.21 -67.07 37.72
N GLU A 338 13.60 -68.32 37.45
CA GLU A 338 14.12 -68.74 36.14
C GLU A 338 13.09 -68.52 35.02
N LYS A 339 11.82 -68.83 35.26
CA LYS A 339 10.73 -68.55 34.29
C LYS A 339 10.59 -67.05 34.04
N SER A 340 10.57 -66.23 35.10
CA SER A 340 10.48 -64.78 34.97
C SER A 340 11.70 -64.18 34.25
N GLU A 341 12.91 -64.68 34.51
CA GLU A 341 14.12 -64.28 33.80
C GLU A 341 14.07 -64.66 32.31
N HIS A 342 13.52 -65.82 31.98
CA HIS A 342 13.34 -66.24 30.60
C HIS A 342 12.30 -65.36 29.88
N GLU A 343 11.18 -65.06 30.52
CA GLU A 343 10.16 -64.13 29.99
C GLU A 343 10.74 -62.72 29.79
N ARG A 344 11.54 -62.23 30.74
CA ARG A 344 12.25 -60.95 30.61
C ARG A 344 13.17 -60.95 29.40
N LYS A 345 13.97 -62.00 29.19
CA LYS A 345 14.84 -62.14 28.00
C LYS A 345 14.04 -62.10 26.69
N ILE A 346 12.91 -62.82 26.63
CA ILE A 346 12.03 -62.80 25.45
C ILE A 346 11.47 -61.39 25.21
N LEU A 347 11.07 -60.68 26.27
CA LEU A 347 10.57 -59.31 26.14
C LEU A 347 11.68 -58.33 25.72
N ASP A 348 12.89 -58.48 26.25
CA ASP A 348 14.05 -57.68 25.86
C ASP A 348 14.41 -57.88 24.38
N GLU A 349 14.40 -59.13 23.89
CA GLU A 349 14.60 -59.44 22.47
C GLU A 349 13.51 -58.83 21.59
N LYS A 350 12.23 -58.91 22.02
CA LYS A 350 11.11 -58.28 21.29
C LYS A 350 11.26 -56.77 21.25
N LEU A 351 11.62 -56.14 22.37
CA LEU A 351 11.88 -54.70 22.45
C LEU A 351 13.04 -54.29 21.54
N PHE A 352 14.10 -55.10 21.48
CA PHE A 352 15.21 -54.86 20.58
C PHE A 352 14.77 -54.87 19.11
N VAL A 353 14.02 -55.89 18.69
CA VAL A 353 13.52 -56.01 17.31
C VAL A 353 12.57 -54.85 16.97
N THR A 354 11.65 -54.48 17.88
CA THR A 354 10.76 -53.34 17.62
C THR A 354 11.51 -52.02 17.53
N LEU A 355 12.55 -51.82 18.33
CA LEU A 355 13.41 -50.65 18.26
C LEU A 355 14.13 -50.55 16.91
N GLU A 356 14.67 -51.67 16.41
CA GLU A 356 15.36 -51.71 15.12
C GLU A 356 14.40 -51.41 13.96
N VAL A 357 13.19 -51.95 14.00
CA VAL A 357 12.13 -51.66 13.02
C VAL A 357 11.72 -50.19 13.05
N LEU A 358 11.49 -49.62 14.23
CA LEU A 358 11.15 -48.20 14.39
C LEU A 358 12.27 -47.30 13.86
N GLN A 359 13.52 -47.60 14.20
CA GLN A 359 14.67 -46.85 13.69
C GLN A 359 14.78 -46.94 12.16
N GLY A 360 14.45 -48.08 11.57
CA GLY A 360 14.34 -48.24 10.12
C GLY A 360 13.25 -47.35 9.51
N ALA A 361 12.07 -47.31 10.13
CA ALA A 361 10.95 -46.47 9.70
C ALA A 361 11.29 -44.96 9.81
N GLU A 362 11.96 -44.54 10.89
CA GLU A 362 12.44 -43.15 11.07
C GLU A 362 13.40 -42.73 9.96
N ARG A 363 14.39 -43.58 9.64
CA ARG A 363 15.31 -43.33 8.51
C ARG A 363 14.55 -43.23 7.18
N GLY A 364 13.53 -44.06 6.97
CA GLY A 364 12.68 -44.03 5.78
C GLY A 364 11.91 -42.72 5.65
N LEU A 365 11.30 -42.24 6.74
CA LEU A 365 10.59 -40.96 6.78
C LEU A 365 11.52 -39.77 6.53
N GLU A 366 12.71 -39.77 7.14
CA GLU A 366 13.69 -38.70 6.93
C GLU A 366 14.18 -38.67 5.47
N GLN A 367 14.36 -39.83 4.84
CA GLN A 367 14.70 -39.90 3.42
C GLN A 367 13.55 -39.41 2.53
N GLN A 368 12.31 -39.75 2.85
CA GLN A 368 11.13 -39.24 2.14
C GLN A 368 11.00 -37.72 2.28
N LYS A 369 11.25 -37.17 3.47
CA LYS A 369 11.27 -35.73 3.73
C LYS A 369 12.33 -35.03 2.86
N LYS A 370 13.55 -35.58 2.77
CA LYS A 370 14.60 -35.06 1.89
C LYS A 370 14.19 -35.11 0.42
N GLN A 371 13.60 -36.21 -0.04
CA GLN A 371 13.08 -36.31 -1.42
C GLN A 371 11.98 -35.29 -1.68
N HIS A 372 11.05 -35.10 -0.74
CA HIS A 372 10.00 -34.10 -0.86
C HIS A 372 10.56 -32.67 -0.87
N ASN A 373 11.57 -32.37 -0.05
CA ASN A 373 12.26 -31.06 -0.09
C ASN A 373 12.87 -30.79 -1.47
N VAL A 374 13.60 -31.75 -2.03
CA VAL A 374 14.16 -31.62 -3.40
C VAL A 374 13.05 -31.44 -4.45
N ALA A 375 11.92 -32.15 -4.30
CA ALA A 375 10.78 -31.99 -5.19
C ALA A 375 10.15 -30.59 -5.08
N VAL A 376 10.01 -30.06 -3.86
CA VAL A 376 9.53 -28.69 -3.61
C VAL A 376 10.48 -27.66 -4.21
N ASP A 377 11.79 -27.80 -4.01
CA ASP A 377 12.80 -26.89 -4.57
C ASP A 377 12.76 -26.89 -6.10
N LYS A 378 12.61 -28.07 -6.72
CA LYS A 378 12.44 -28.21 -8.16
C LYS A 378 11.19 -27.50 -8.67
N LEU A 379 10.06 -27.64 -7.98
CA LEU A 379 8.82 -26.95 -8.34
C LEU A 379 8.94 -25.44 -8.16
N LEU A 380 9.59 -24.98 -7.10
CA LEU A 380 9.81 -23.56 -6.85
C LEU A 380 10.65 -22.92 -7.96
N LEU A 381 11.71 -23.61 -8.40
CA LEU A 381 12.53 -23.16 -9.53
C LEU A 381 11.73 -23.12 -10.84
N GLN A 382 10.86 -24.11 -11.08
CA GLN A 382 9.95 -24.12 -12.24
C GLN A 382 8.97 -22.94 -12.19
N THR A 383 8.35 -22.66 -11.05
CA THR A 383 7.46 -21.52 -10.87
C THR A 383 8.18 -20.21 -11.15
N GLN A 384 9.38 -20.01 -10.58
CA GLN A 384 10.17 -18.80 -10.82
C GLN A 384 10.53 -18.63 -12.31
N SER A 385 10.86 -19.74 -13.00
CA SER A 385 11.12 -19.71 -14.44
C SER A 385 9.87 -19.30 -15.25
N LEU A 386 8.70 -19.82 -14.90
CA LEU A 386 7.43 -19.49 -15.56
C LEU A 386 7.02 -18.04 -15.28
N GLU A 387 7.19 -17.55 -14.05
CA GLU A 387 6.95 -16.16 -13.69
C GLU A 387 7.84 -15.20 -14.50
N ASN A 388 9.11 -15.55 -14.69
CA ASN A 388 10.03 -14.76 -15.51
C ASN A 388 9.61 -14.74 -16.99
N ALA A 389 9.19 -15.88 -17.53
CA ALA A 389 8.65 -15.96 -18.89
C ALA A 389 7.38 -15.10 -19.04
N LEU A 390 6.47 -15.16 -18.08
CA LEU A 390 5.23 -14.37 -18.07
C LEU A 390 5.50 -12.86 -17.92
N LYS A 391 6.48 -12.47 -17.11
CA LYS A 391 6.96 -11.07 -17.03
C LYS A 391 7.51 -10.58 -18.38
N ALA A 392 8.26 -11.42 -19.10
CA ALA A 392 8.78 -11.08 -20.43
C ALA A 392 7.65 -10.94 -21.46
N GLU A 393 6.65 -11.84 -21.43
CA GLU A 393 5.47 -11.76 -22.30
C GLU A 393 4.66 -10.49 -22.04
N LYS A 394 4.44 -10.12 -20.77
CA LYS A 394 3.79 -8.86 -20.40
C LYS A 394 4.51 -7.65 -20.97
N LYS A 395 5.84 -7.60 -20.88
CA LYS A 395 6.66 -6.53 -21.49
C LYS A 395 6.51 -6.48 -23.01
N LEU A 396 6.49 -7.64 -23.68
CA LEU A 396 6.27 -7.71 -25.12
C LEU A 396 4.88 -7.20 -25.51
N THR A 397 3.84 -7.57 -24.76
CA THR A 397 2.48 -7.09 -25.00
C THR A 397 2.35 -5.59 -24.75
N GLN A 398 2.98 -5.06 -23.69
CA GLN A 398 3.06 -3.62 -23.45
C GLN A 398 3.77 -2.89 -24.60
N LEU A 399 4.88 -3.44 -25.10
CA LEU A 399 5.60 -2.86 -26.23
C LEU A 399 4.77 -2.89 -27.51
N LYS A 400 4.06 -4.00 -27.79
CA LYS A 400 3.11 -4.11 -28.91
C LYS A 400 1.99 -3.08 -28.80
N HIS A 401 1.45 -2.88 -27.60
CA HIS A 401 0.41 -1.87 -27.35
C HIS A 401 0.94 -0.46 -27.58
N ALA A 402 2.11 -0.12 -27.01
CA ALA A 402 2.75 1.19 -27.18
C ALA A 402 3.05 1.49 -28.66
N TYR A 403 3.59 0.52 -29.39
CA TYR A 403 3.80 0.62 -30.84
C TYR A 403 2.48 0.90 -31.58
N THR A 404 1.42 0.17 -31.25
CA THR A 404 0.10 0.34 -31.88
C THR A 404 -0.52 1.70 -31.56
N CYS A 405 -0.29 2.26 -30.38
CA CYS A 405 -0.72 3.62 -30.03
C CYS A 405 0.07 4.67 -30.83
N LEU A 406 1.40 4.57 -30.83
CA LEU A 406 2.25 5.50 -31.60
C LEU A 406 1.94 5.48 -33.10
N PHE A 407 1.67 4.29 -33.67
CA PHE A 407 1.27 4.16 -35.05
C PHE A 407 -0.07 4.88 -35.33
N ARG A 408 -1.06 4.70 -34.44
CA ARG A 408 -2.36 5.39 -34.54
C ARG A 408 -2.21 6.91 -34.41
N ASP A 409 -1.39 7.38 -33.47
CA ASP A 409 -1.14 8.81 -33.26
C ASP A 409 -0.45 9.44 -34.48
N TYR A 410 0.51 8.71 -35.08
CA TYR A 410 1.16 9.14 -36.31
C TYR A 410 0.19 9.21 -37.49
N ASP A 411 -0.64 8.19 -37.71
CA ASP A 411 -1.66 8.19 -38.76
C ASP A 411 -2.69 9.31 -38.56
N ALA A 412 -3.15 9.53 -37.33
CA ALA A 412 -4.06 10.62 -36.99
C ALA A 412 -3.42 11.98 -37.28
N LYS A 413 -2.15 12.17 -36.91
CA LYS A 413 -1.40 13.39 -37.21
C LYS A 413 -1.27 13.62 -38.71
N LEU A 414 -0.92 12.57 -39.47
CA LEU A 414 -0.79 12.66 -40.93
C LEU A 414 -2.12 13.03 -41.61
N LYS A 415 -3.24 12.47 -41.14
CA LYS A 415 -4.58 12.81 -41.63
C LYS A 415 -4.96 14.25 -41.30
N ASN A 416 -4.78 14.68 -40.05
CA ASN A 416 -5.13 16.03 -39.62
C ASN A 416 -4.28 17.08 -40.37
N GLU A 417 -2.97 16.87 -40.49
CA GLU A 417 -2.11 17.76 -41.27
C GLU A 417 -2.52 17.79 -42.75
N GLY A 418 -2.94 16.65 -43.32
CA GLY A 418 -3.50 16.58 -44.66
C GLY A 418 -4.79 17.38 -44.81
N GLU A 419 -5.75 17.20 -43.89
CA GLU A 419 -7.04 17.90 -43.87
C GLU A 419 -6.86 19.42 -43.67
N ASP A 420 -5.96 19.85 -42.80
CA ASP A 420 -5.63 21.26 -42.58
C ASP A 420 -5.03 21.90 -43.84
N MET A 421 -4.12 21.19 -44.52
CA MET A 421 -3.51 21.68 -45.77
C MET A 421 -4.53 21.75 -46.91
N CYS A 422 -5.42 20.76 -47.03
CA CYS A 422 -6.53 20.80 -47.98
C CYS A 422 -7.46 21.99 -47.69
N SER A 423 -7.86 22.19 -46.44
CA SER A 423 -8.74 23.31 -46.04
C SER A 423 -8.12 24.67 -46.36
N ARG A 424 -6.81 24.83 -46.09
CA ARG A 424 -6.06 26.05 -46.42
C ARG A 424 -5.94 26.26 -47.94
N LEU A 425 -5.77 25.19 -48.71
CA LEU A 425 -5.75 25.26 -50.16
C LEU A 425 -7.11 25.70 -50.71
N GLU A 426 -8.20 25.09 -50.25
CA GLU A 426 -9.57 25.45 -50.65
C GLU A 426 -9.91 26.90 -50.30
N GLU A 427 -9.45 27.40 -49.14
CA GLU A 427 -9.62 28.80 -48.76
C GLU A 427 -8.81 29.75 -49.66
N ALA A 428 -7.58 29.40 -49.98
CA ALA A 428 -6.75 30.16 -50.91
C ALA A 428 -7.37 30.18 -52.33
N GLU A 429 -7.91 29.07 -52.79
CA GLU A 429 -8.63 28.97 -54.07
C GLU A 429 -9.87 29.86 -54.09
N ARG A 430 -10.70 29.84 -53.02
CA ARG A 430 -11.84 30.76 -52.87
C ARG A 430 -11.41 32.22 -52.88
N ALA A 431 -10.33 32.57 -52.19
CA ALA A 431 -9.81 33.93 -52.17
C ALA A 431 -9.27 34.36 -53.55
N LEU A 432 -8.66 33.46 -54.30
CA LEU A 432 -8.23 33.71 -55.67
C LEU A 432 -9.42 33.94 -56.61
N ALA A 433 -10.49 33.14 -56.49
CA ALA A 433 -11.71 33.35 -57.26
C ALA A 433 -12.32 34.74 -56.98
N LEU A 434 -12.44 35.14 -55.70
CA LEU A 434 -12.94 36.47 -55.35
C LEU A 434 -12.05 37.60 -55.88
N LYS A 435 -10.72 37.43 -55.86
CA LYS A 435 -9.79 38.39 -56.46
C LYS A 435 -9.94 38.46 -57.98
N GLN A 436 -10.18 37.32 -58.63
CA GLN A 436 -10.42 37.27 -60.07
C GLN A 436 -11.71 38.00 -60.45
N ASP A 437 -12.80 37.78 -59.70
CA ASP A 437 -14.06 38.51 -59.87
C ASP A 437 -13.89 40.03 -59.71
N LEU A 438 -13.09 40.45 -58.72
CA LEU A 438 -12.76 41.87 -58.52
C LEU A 438 -11.94 42.44 -59.69
N ILE A 439 -10.96 41.69 -60.19
CA ILE A 439 -10.18 42.10 -61.37
C ILE A 439 -11.09 42.28 -62.58
N ASP A 440 -12.04 41.36 -62.79
CA ASP A 440 -12.92 41.43 -63.95
C ASP A 440 -13.92 42.60 -63.85
N LYS A 441 -14.40 42.92 -62.64
CA LYS A 441 -15.16 44.16 -62.38
C LYS A 441 -14.33 45.42 -62.66
N LEU A 442 -13.10 45.49 -62.15
CA LEU A 442 -12.21 46.63 -62.39
C LEU A 442 -11.88 46.79 -63.88
N LYS A 443 -11.70 45.69 -64.62
CA LYS A 443 -11.53 45.74 -66.08
C LYS A 443 -12.76 46.30 -66.78
N GLU A 444 -13.96 45.90 -66.36
CA GLU A 444 -15.21 46.44 -66.89
C GLU A 444 -15.32 47.95 -66.63
N GLU A 445 -15.05 48.39 -65.40
CA GLU A 445 -15.05 49.82 -65.03
C GLU A 445 -14.03 50.63 -65.84
N VAL A 446 -12.81 50.09 -66.03
CA VAL A 446 -11.78 50.73 -66.87
C VAL A 446 -12.24 50.87 -68.31
N GLU A 447 -12.92 49.86 -68.86
CA GLU A 447 -13.44 49.92 -70.22
C GLU A 447 -14.58 50.94 -70.35
N GLN A 448 -15.48 51.03 -69.37
CA GLN A 448 -16.52 52.07 -69.29
C GLN A 448 -15.92 53.48 -69.22
N GLN A 449 -14.87 53.66 -68.42
CA GLN A 449 -14.13 54.92 -68.35
C GLN A 449 -13.46 55.23 -69.69
N ARG A 450 -12.95 54.22 -70.41
CA ARG A 450 -12.36 54.41 -71.75
C ARG A 450 -13.38 54.96 -72.74
N TYR A 451 -14.60 54.40 -72.80
CA TYR A 451 -15.67 54.94 -73.64
C TYR A 451 -16.03 56.39 -73.29
N THR A 452 -16.04 56.73 -72.01
CA THR A 452 -16.27 58.11 -71.57
C THR A 452 -15.13 59.03 -72.00
N LEU A 453 -13.88 58.57 -71.87
CA LEU A 453 -12.69 59.32 -72.27
C LEU A 453 -12.63 59.55 -73.79
N GLU A 454 -13.13 58.62 -74.61
CA GLU A 454 -13.25 58.76 -76.07
C GLU A 454 -14.12 59.96 -76.49
N THR A 455 -14.95 60.52 -75.59
CA THR A 455 -15.71 61.75 -75.84
C THR A 455 -14.89 63.03 -75.73
N VAL A 456 -13.78 63.01 -74.97
CA VAL A 456 -12.96 64.19 -74.72
C VAL A 456 -12.34 64.76 -76.00
N PRO A 457 -11.74 63.95 -76.91
CA PRO A 457 -11.25 64.47 -78.19
C PRO A 457 -12.34 65.12 -79.04
N VAL A 458 -13.57 64.57 -79.02
CA VAL A 458 -14.71 65.12 -79.77
C VAL A 458 -15.12 66.48 -79.20
N LEU A 459 -15.28 66.60 -77.88
CA LEU A 459 -15.59 67.88 -77.23
C LEU A 459 -14.46 68.90 -77.40
N THR A 460 -13.20 68.45 -77.40
CA THR A 460 -12.04 69.30 -77.66
C THR A 460 -12.08 69.86 -79.08
N ALA A 461 -12.30 68.99 -80.08
CA ALA A 461 -12.46 69.42 -81.47
C ALA A 461 -13.67 70.36 -81.64
N GLN A 462 -14.79 70.09 -80.97
CA GLN A 462 -15.95 70.98 -80.98
C GLN A 462 -15.63 72.37 -80.44
N ALA A 463 -14.90 72.46 -79.31
CA ALA A 463 -14.47 73.73 -78.74
C ALA A 463 -13.50 74.48 -79.68
N GLU A 464 -12.59 73.77 -80.35
CA GLU A 464 -11.67 74.35 -81.34
C GLU A 464 -12.41 74.91 -82.57
N ILE A 465 -13.40 74.18 -83.09
CA ILE A 465 -14.24 74.63 -84.21
C ILE A 465 -15.02 75.90 -83.81
N TYR A 466 -15.69 75.90 -82.66
CA TYR A 466 -16.40 77.11 -82.21
C TYR A 466 -15.48 78.30 -81.98
N LYS A 467 -14.26 78.07 -81.48
CA LYS A 467 -13.26 79.13 -81.36
C LYS A 467 -12.84 79.67 -82.73
N ALA A 468 -12.63 78.80 -83.72
CA ALA A 468 -12.28 79.19 -85.08
C ALA A 468 -13.43 79.97 -85.76
N ASP A 469 -14.66 79.48 -85.65
CA ASP A 469 -15.86 80.12 -86.18
C ASP A 469 -16.08 81.50 -85.57
N PHE A 470 -15.92 81.63 -84.25
CA PHE A 470 -16.01 82.92 -83.56
C PHE A 470 -14.95 83.92 -84.06
N LEU A 471 -13.71 83.48 -84.26
CA LEU A 471 -12.65 84.33 -84.79
C LEU A 471 -12.91 84.74 -86.23
N ALA A 472 -13.41 83.82 -87.06
CA ALA A 472 -13.78 84.10 -88.45
C ALA A 472 -14.94 85.10 -88.54
N GLU A 473 -15.99 84.93 -87.73
CA GLU A 473 -17.11 85.88 -87.64
C GLU A 473 -16.64 87.26 -87.16
N ARG A 474 -15.76 87.30 -86.15
CA ARG A 474 -15.17 88.55 -85.67
C ARG A 474 -14.37 89.26 -86.77
N GLU A 475 -13.51 88.54 -87.49
CA GLU A 475 -12.73 89.10 -88.60
C GLU A 475 -13.64 89.61 -89.73
N ALA A 476 -14.71 88.89 -90.06
CA ALA A 476 -15.71 89.33 -91.03
C ALA A 476 -16.43 90.60 -90.55
N ARG A 477 -16.75 90.69 -89.25
CA ARG A 477 -17.36 91.87 -88.61
C ARG A 477 -16.43 93.08 -88.64
N GLU A 478 -15.14 92.88 -88.35
CA GLU A 478 -14.11 93.92 -88.41
C GLU A 478 -13.92 94.43 -89.84
N LYS A 479 -13.85 93.53 -90.82
CA LYS A 479 -13.80 93.89 -92.25
C LYS A 479 -15.04 94.67 -92.68
N LEU A 480 -16.24 94.25 -92.26
CA LEU A 480 -17.48 94.97 -92.56
C LEU A 480 -17.51 96.35 -91.89
N ASN A 481 -17.05 96.46 -90.65
CA ASN A 481 -16.95 97.73 -89.94
C ASN A 481 -15.94 98.67 -90.61
N GLN A 482 -14.79 98.15 -91.05
CA GLN A 482 -13.80 98.90 -91.82
C GLN A 482 -14.39 99.44 -93.13
N ARG A 483 -15.12 98.62 -93.89
CA ARG A 483 -15.83 99.08 -95.11
C ARG A 483 -16.92 100.12 -94.81
N LYS A 484 -17.62 99.98 -93.69
CA LYS A 484 -18.62 100.96 -93.24
C LYS A 484 -17.96 102.30 -92.93
N GLU A 485 -16.83 102.30 -92.22
CA GLU A 485 -16.05 103.50 -91.91
C GLU A 485 -15.53 104.18 -93.19
N GLU A 486 -14.95 103.40 -94.13
CA GLU A 486 -14.52 103.89 -95.45
C GLU A 486 -15.67 104.59 -96.23
N LEU A 487 -16.85 103.97 -96.27
CA LEU A 487 -18.02 104.55 -96.96
C LEU A 487 -18.56 105.78 -96.23
N GLN A 488 -18.50 105.81 -94.90
CA GLN A 488 -18.93 106.95 -94.09
C GLN A 488 -17.98 108.16 -94.27
N ASP A 489 -16.68 107.90 -94.40
CA ASP A 489 -15.69 108.93 -94.74
C ASP A 489 -15.91 109.46 -96.16
N GLN A 490 -16.14 108.58 -97.14
CA GLN A 490 -16.49 108.97 -98.51
C GLN A 490 -17.75 109.84 -98.56
N LEU A 491 -18.78 109.49 -97.78
CA LEU A 491 -20.00 110.30 -97.66
C LEU A 491 -19.71 111.67 -97.02
N THR A 492 -18.93 111.71 -95.95
CA THR A 492 -18.53 112.96 -95.27
C THR A 492 -17.75 113.86 -96.23
N GLN A 493 -16.81 113.28 -96.99
CA GLN A 493 -16.03 114.00 -97.99
C GLN A 493 -16.92 114.55 -99.11
N ALA A 494 -17.87 113.75 -99.63
CA ALA A 494 -18.82 114.20 -100.64
C ALA A 494 -19.74 115.33 -100.13
N LEU A 495 -20.20 115.26 -98.89
CA LEU A 495 -20.98 116.33 -98.26
C LEU A 495 -20.16 117.62 -98.10
N ALA A 496 -18.91 117.51 -97.63
CA ALA A 496 -18.01 118.66 -97.53
C ALA A 496 -17.73 119.29 -98.90
N GLU A 497 -17.58 118.48 -99.95
CA GLU A 497 -17.43 118.94 -101.32
C GLU A 497 -18.69 119.64 -101.85
N ILE A 498 -19.88 119.08 -101.58
CA ILE A 498 -21.16 119.73 -101.88
C ILE A 498 -21.24 121.09 -101.18
N ASP A 499 -20.86 121.19 -99.91
CA ASP A 499 -20.90 122.46 -99.17
C ASP A 499 -19.84 123.45 -99.65
N ARG A 500 -18.65 122.99 -100.04
CA ARG A 500 -17.64 123.81 -100.71
C ARG A 500 -18.16 124.36 -102.05
N LEU A 501 -18.71 123.52 -102.91
CA LEU A 501 -19.30 123.92 -104.19
C LEU A 501 -20.49 124.87 -104.00
N LYS A 502 -21.28 124.73 -102.93
CA LYS A 502 -22.31 125.71 -102.57
C LYS A 502 -21.71 127.06 -102.17
N GLN A 503 -20.64 127.07 -101.38
CA GLN A 503 -19.93 128.30 -101.03
C GLN A 503 -19.27 128.96 -102.25
N GLU A 504 -18.67 128.16 -103.14
CA GLU A 504 -18.18 128.61 -104.45
C GLU A 504 -19.31 129.14 -105.33
N GLY A 505 -20.46 128.48 -105.36
CA GLY A 505 -21.67 128.96 -106.03
C GLY A 505 -22.18 130.28 -105.45
N ALA A 506 -22.18 130.42 -104.12
CA ALA A 506 -22.57 131.67 -103.45
C ALA A 506 -21.57 132.81 -103.67
N SER A 507 -20.26 132.51 -103.69
CA SER A 507 -19.22 133.49 -104.00
C SER A 507 -19.22 133.88 -105.47
N ARG A 508 -19.45 132.93 -106.38
CA ARG A 508 -19.67 133.17 -107.81
C ARG A 508 -20.91 134.03 -108.04
N ALA A 509 -22.03 133.73 -107.36
CA ALA A 509 -23.22 134.56 -107.38
C ALA A 509 -22.97 135.97 -106.83
N ARG A 510 -22.18 136.14 -105.76
CA ARG A 510 -21.76 137.48 -105.26
C ARG A 510 -20.85 138.23 -106.23
N ILE A 511 -19.95 137.54 -106.92
CA ILE A 511 -19.09 138.15 -107.95
C ILE A 511 -19.94 138.58 -109.15
N GLU A 512 -20.87 137.74 -109.59
CA GLU A 512 -21.86 138.08 -110.62
C GLU A 512 -22.70 139.30 -110.19
N GLU A 513 -23.12 139.39 -108.93
CA GLU A 513 -23.81 140.57 -108.39
C GLU A 513 -22.92 141.83 -108.42
N MET A 514 -21.64 141.75 -108.04
CA MET A 514 -20.70 142.87 -108.18
C MET A 514 -20.45 143.27 -109.63
N GLN A 515 -20.41 142.31 -110.56
CA GLN A 515 -20.28 142.60 -111.99
C GLN A 515 -21.55 143.25 -112.54
N GLN A 516 -22.73 142.80 -112.11
CA GLN A 516 -24.01 143.42 -112.47
C GLN A 516 -24.05 144.89 -112.03
N ARG A 517 -23.57 145.23 -110.82
CA ARG A 517 -23.49 146.62 -110.34
C ARG A 517 -22.58 147.55 -111.18
N HIS A 518 -21.64 147.01 -111.96
CA HIS A 518 -20.76 147.80 -112.83
C HIS A 518 -21.14 147.71 -114.32
N GLN A 519 -22.11 146.86 -114.68
CA GLN A 519 -22.70 146.80 -116.02
C GLN A 519 -23.89 147.76 -116.20
N ASP A 520 -24.33 148.44 -115.13
CA ASP A 520 -25.55 149.26 -115.13
C ASP A 520 -25.42 150.71 -115.64
N ASP A 521 -24.24 151.19 -116.08
CA ASP A 521 -24.07 152.60 -116.51
C ASP A 521 -24.14 152.89 -118.02
N PHE A 522 -24.19 151.90 -118.92
CA PHE A 522 -24.39 152.16 -120.37
C PHE A 522 -25.12 151.03 -121.11
N ARG A 523 -26.43 150.84 -120.84
CA ARG A 523 -27.41 150.59 -121.92
C ARG A 523 -28.86 150.84 -121.51
N VAL A 524 -29.53 151.50 -122.44
CA VAL A 524 -30.87 152.10 -122.42
C VAL A 524 -32.01 151.06 -122.37
N PRO A 525 -33.21 151.45 -121.86
CA PRO A 525 -34.22 150.58 -121.26
C PRO A 525 -35.04 149.78 -122.26
N ARG A 526 -35.53 148.59 -121.82
CA ARG A 526 -36.64 147.90 -122.46
C ARG A 526 -37.82 147.75 -121.49
N PRO A 527 -39.08 147.97 -121.94
CA PRO A 527 -40.22 148.19 -121.06
C PRO A 527 -41.19 146.99 -120.96
N HIS A 528 -41.59 146.69 -119.72
CA HIS A 528 -42.96 146.38 -119.22
C HIS A 528 -43.74 145.09 -119.65
N LEU A 529 -43.98 144.22 -118.63
CA LEU A 529 -45.24 143.53 -118.19
C LEU A 529 -45.75 142.23 -118.89
N PRO A 530 -46.58 141.36 -118.23
CA PRO A 530 -46.67 140.96 -116.79
C PRO A 530 -47.02 139.43 -116.59
N PRO A 531 -47.73 138.93 -115.53
CA PRO A 531 -47.11 138.12 -114.45
C PRO A 531 -47.87 136.81 -114.08
N GLN A 532 -47.34 136.01 -113.12
CA GLN A 532 -48.08 135.22 -112.09
C GLN A 532 -47.04 134.47 -111.23
N ALA A 533 -46.78 134.79 -109.94
CA ALA A 533 -47.63 134.70 -108.73
C ALA A 533 -48.14 133.26 -108.54
N PHE A 534 -47.66 132.45 -107.59
CA PHE A 534 -47.87 132.45 -106.13
C PHE A 534 -47.16 131.16 -105.61
N ASN A 535 -46.75 130.90 -104.37
CA ASN A 535 -46.99 131.50 -103.06
C ASN A 535 -45.92 131.00 -102.06
N THR A 536 -45.84 131.74 -100.97
CA THR A 536 -44.87 131.82 -99.88
C THR A 536 -45.05 130.76 -98.77
N ALA A 537 -43.93 130.37 -98.15
CA ALA A 537 -43.72 130.10 -96.70
C ALA A 537 -44.49 128.93 -96.01
N PRO A 538 -44.24 128.55 -94.73
CA PRO A 538 -43.04 128.58 -93.84
C PRO A 538 -42.81 127.21 -93.10
N PRO A 539 -41.90 127.07 -92.10
CA PRO A 539 -41.67 125.86 -91.28
C PRO A 539 -42.43 125.91 -89.91
N PRO A 540 -42.13 125.15 -88.82
CA PRO A 540 -41.87 123.71 -88.56
C PRO A 540 -42.82 123.09 -87.45
N VAL A 541 -42.48 121.88 -86.94
CA VAL A 541 -42.78 121.19 -85.63
C VAL A 541 -44.16 120.58 -85.23
N SER A 542 -44.05 119.34 -84.68
CA SER A 542 -44.67 118.76 -83.45
C SER A 542 -45.89 117.82 -83.45
N PHE A 543 -45.82 116.89 -82.46
CA PHE A 543 -46.80 116.06 -81.70
C PHE A 543 -46.62 114.55 -81.90
N ARG A 544 -46.33 113.68 -80.92
CA ARG A 544 -46.67 113.49 -79.47
C ARG A 544 -48.13 113.07 -79.18
N SER A 545 -48.29 111.75 -78.98
CA SER A 545 -49.10 111.02 -77.97
C SER A 545 -50.63 111.05 -77.99
N GLN A 546 -51.23 109.85 -77.79
CA GLN A 546 -52.43 109.46 -77.02
C GLN A 546 -52.53 107.92 -77.11
N GLY A 547 -52.95 107.09 -76.16
CA GLY A 547 -53.52 107.18 -74.81
C GLY A 547 -53.97 105.76 -74.37
N LEU A 548 -53.86 105.43 -73.08
CA LEU A 548 -54.40 104.24 -72.34
C LEU A 548 -55.94 104.35 -72.11
N PRO A 549 -56.75 103.38 -71.56
CA PRO A 549 -56.46 102.47 -70.41
C PRO A 549 -57.19 101.09 -70.31
N GLN A 550 -56.96 100.45 -69.13
CA GLN A 550 -57.38 99.17 -68.48
C GLN A 550 -58.91 98.81 -68.48
N VAL A 551 -59.48 97.62 -68.11
CA VAL A 551 -59.41 96.76 -66.88
C VAL A 551 -60.16 95.40 -67.08
N GLY A 552 -59.65 94.29 -66.47
CA GLY A 552 -60.37 93.17 -65.79
C GLY A 552 -61.05 92.07 -66.65
N ALA A 553 -61.14 90.78 -66.30
CA ALA A 553 -60.83 89.97 -65.10
C ALA A 553 -60.59 88.49 -65.53
N GLY A 554 -59.94 87.68 -64.68
CA GLY A 554 -59.61 86.24 -64.91
C GLY A 554 -60.82 85.27 -64.86
N PRO A 555 -60.65 83.93 -64.63
CA PRO A 555 -59.52 83.24 -63.97
C PRO A 555 -59.02 81.87 -64.54
N ARG A 556 -57.84 81.45 -64.03
CA ARG A 556 -57.26 80.08 -63.78
C ARG A 556 -57.13 79.08 -64.96
N VAL A 557 -55.99 78.42 -65.20
CA VAL A 557 -55.24 77.42 -64.38
C VAL A 557 -53.75 77.36 -64.82
N GLY A 558 -52.80 77.13 -63.89
CA GLY A 558 -51.33 77.13 -64.09
C GLY A 558 -50.72 75.85 -64.71
N PRO A 559 -49.42 75.83 -65.05
CA PRO A 559 -48.38 75.42 -64.08
C PRO A 559 -46.97 76.08 -64.20
N GLY A 560 -46.21 76.02 -63.10
CA GLY A 560 -44.77 75.67 -62.96
C GLY A 560 -43.66 76.38 -63.75
N ALA A 561 -42.90 77.25 -63.06
CA ALA A 561 -41.44 77.40 -63.16
C ALA A 561 -40.96 78.34 -62.03
N VAL A 562 -39.91 77.97 -61.30
CA VAL A 562 -39.25 78.79 -60.27
C VAL A 562 -37.79 78.96 -60.67
N GLU A 563 -37.36 80.21 -60.64
CA GLU A 563 -36.02 80.72 -60.97
C GLU A 563 -35.09 80.73 -59.73
N GLU A 564 -33.80 80.77 -60.04
CA GLU A 564 -32.55 80.81 -59.27
C GLU A 564 -32.46 81.42 -57.85
N GLN A 565 -31.64 80.76 -57.02
CA GLN A 565 -30.50 81.37 -56.29
C GLN A 565 -29.52 80.26 -55.79
N PRO A 566 -28.19 80.36 -55.94
CA PRO A 566 -27.25 79.35 -55.43
C PRO A 566 -26.54 79.78 -54.13
N ASP A 567 -26.36 78.80 -53.24
CA ASP A 567 -25.68 78.90 -51.95
C ASP A 567 -24.37 78.08 -52.01
N TYR A 568 -23.29 78.63 -51.46
CA TYR A 568 -21.93 78.06 -51.55
C TYR A 568 -21.70 77.00 -50.47
N ARG A 569 -21.33 75.77 -50.85
CA ARG A 569 -20.44 74.89 -50.04
C ARG A 569 -19.61 73.96 -50.92
N LEU A 570 -18.30 74.05 -50.75
CA LEU A 570 -17.28 73.12 -51.21
C LEU A 570 -16.91 72.21 -50.03
N ASP A 571 -16.91 70.89 -50.25
CA ASP A 571 -16.07 69.96 -49.49
C ASP A 571 -15.33 69.07 -50.48
N SER A 572 -14.00 69.08 -50.39
CA SER A 572 -13.07 68.11 -50.99
C SER A 572 -12.44 67.30 -49.85
N PRO A 573 -12.13 66.01 -50.05
CA PRO A 573 -11.29 65.26 -49.12
C PRO A 573 -9.83 65.26 -49.59
N VAL A 574 -8.90 65.49 -48.66
CA VAL A 574 -7.48 65.12 -48.82
C VAL A 574 -7.00 64.43 -47.54
N ASP A 575 -6.18 63.44 -47.82
CA ASP A 575 -5.52 62.39 -47.05
C ASP A 575 -4.53 62.84 -45.94
N ALA A 576 -4.05 61.86 -45.17
CA ALA A 576 -2.84 61.78 -44.32
C ALA A 576 -3.05 61.65 -42.78
N GLY A 577 -2.65 60.48 -42.24
CA GLY A 577 -2.36 60.27 -40.80
C GLY A 577 -0.92 60.68 -40.41
N PRO A 578 -0.27 60.05 -39.41
CA PRO A 578 -0.68 59.75 -38.03
C PRO A 578 0.33 60.28 -36.97
N ALA A 579 -0.03 60.41 -35.68
CA ALA A 579 0.96 60.56 -34.58
C ALA A 579 0.42 60.23 -33.16
N LEU A 580 0.98 59.15 -32.60
CA LEU A 580 1.47 58.92 -31.22
C LEU A 580 0.91 59.70 -29.99
N ARG A 581 0.46 58.95 -28.97
CA ARG A 581 0.85 59.02 -27.52
C ARG A 581 0.06 57.98 -26.70
N LEU A 582 0.70 56.92 -26.17
CA LEU A 582 1.27 56.76 -24.81
C LEU A 582 0.25 56.67 -23.63
N SER A 583 0.05 55.42 -23.20
CA SER A 583 -0.11 54.85 -21.83
C SER A 583 -0.84 55.62 -20.73
N VAL A 584 -1.85 54.95 -20.13
CA VAL A 584 -1.96 54.71 -18.67
C VAL A 584 -2.72 53.38 -18.45
N CYS A 585 -2.13 52.46 -17.69
CA CYS A 585 -2.77 51.25 -17.16
C CYS A 585 -3.35 51.53 -15.76
N CYS A 586 -4.53 50.96 -15.46
CA CYS A 586 -4.99 50.71 -14.08
C CYS A 586 -5.63 49.33 -14.00
N SER A 587 -5.17 48.56 -13.01
CA SER A 587 -5.58 47.21 -12.62
C SER A 587 -6.92 47.17 -11.87
N SER A 588 -7.67 46.08 -12.02
CA SER A 588 -8.32 45.32 -10.92
C SER A 588 -9.27 44.27 -11.49
N ALA A 589 -9.06 42.99 -11.15
CA ALA A 589 -10.10 42.07 -10.67
C ALA A 589 -9.55 40.63 -10.58
N ASP A 590 -9.22 40.25 -9.35
CA ASP A 590 -9.24 38.87 -8.85
C ASP A 590 -10.65 38.27 -8.96
N VAL A 591 -10.76 37.00 -9.36
CA VAL A 591 -11.66 36.01 -8.73
C VAL A 591 -11.04 34.61 -8.88
N MET A 592 -10.51 34.08 -7.78
CA MET A 592 -10.44 32.64 -7.51
C MET A 592 -11.78 32.17 -6.96
N GLU A 593 -12.30 31.03 -7.41
CA GLU A 593 -12.75 29.98 -6.48
C GLU A 593 -12.90 28.63 -7.21
N THR A 594 -12.08 27.67 -6.78
CA THR A 594 -12.17 26.25 -7.15
C THR A 594 -12.63 25.52 -5.90
N VAL A 595 -13.79 24.87 -5.96
CA VAL A 595 -14.36 24.08 -4.84
C VAL A 595 -14.07 22.60 -5.06
N LEU A 596 -13.41 21.97 -4.09
CA LEU A 596 -13.34 20.53 -3.85
C LEU A 596 -14.03 20.21 -2.51
N GLY A 597 -14.86 19.15 -2.44
CA GLY A 597 -15.37 18.62 -1.17
C GLY A 597 -16.57 17.64 -1.21
N VAL A 598 -16.32 16.39 -1.64
CA VAL A 598 -16.69 15.03 -1.10
C VAL A 598 -17.53 14.96 0.22
N PRO A 599 -18.20 13.84 0.67
CA PRO A 599 -18.94 12.68 0.07
C PRO A 599 -20.36 12.43 0.68
N SER A 600 -21.12 11.47 0.10
CA SER A 600 -21.91 10.45 0.83
C SER A 600 -22.08 9.20 -0.04
#